data_AF-A0A4R2I3N9-F1
#
_entry.id   AF-A0A4R2I3N9-F1
#
_cell.length_a   1.000
_cell.length_b   1.000
_cell.length_c   1.000
_cell.angle_alpha   90.00
_cell.angle_beta   90.00
_cell.angle_gamma   90.00
#
_symmetry.space_group_name_H-M   'P 1'
#
loop_
_entity.id
_entity.type
_entity.pdbx_description
1 polymer ?
#
loop_
_entity_poly.entity_id
_entity_poly.type
_entity_poly.pdbx_seq_one_letter_code
_entity_poly.pdbx_strand_id
1 'polypeptide(L)'
;MDPETPYVLPGGEKIWVIDTAAAAEHLPQMIERLRDGEPGPFIVGDAGQPEAVVIPWNAFRRLAVLAAETDDFEHVYGIASERLASNEPSIPIEDVAAEIGWHLNEPIDDSDLPKK
;
A
#
# COMPACT_ATOMS: atom_id res chain seq x y z
N MET A 1 8.02 29.59 13.96
CA MET A 1 7.56 28.85 12.77
C MET A 1 6.25 28.23 13.14
N ASP A 2 5.24 28.31 12.27
CA ASP A 2 4.01 27.55 12.48
C ASP A 2 4.37 26.06 12.41
N PRO A 3 3.92 25.24 13.37
CA PRO A 3 4.33 23.83 13.47
C PRO A 3 3.77 22.96 12.35
N GLU A 4 2.89 23.51 11.51
CA GLU A 4 2.24 22.83 10.40
C GLU A 4 2.43 23.66 9.12
N THR A 5 2.97 23.04 8.08
CA THR A 5 3.16 23.66 6.76
C THR A 5 2.35 22.89 5.71
N PRO A 6 1.60 23.57 4.83
CA PRO A 6 0.79 22.89 3.82
C PRO A 6 1.66 22.34 2.68
N TYR A 7 1.38 21.12 2.25
CA TYR A 7 1.94 20.49 1.06
C TYR A 7 0.84 20.15 0.05
N VAL A 8 1.12 20.37 -1.23
CA VAL A 8 0.17 20.09 -2.33
C VAL A 8 0.55 18.77 -2.98
N LEU A 9 -0.33 17.77 -2.90
CA LEU A 9 -0.17 16.50 -3.59
C LEU A 9 -0.26 16.71 -5.12
N PRO A 10 0.28 15.78 -5.93
CA PRO A 10 0.20 15.86 -7.39
C PRO A 10 -1.24 16.00 -7.94
N GLY A 11 -2.24 15.52 -7.20
CA GLY A 11 -3.67 15.67 -7.52
C GLY A 11 -4.30 17.02 -7.12
N GLY A 12 -3.52 17.96 -6.57
CA GLY A 12 -4.00 19.28 -6.12
C GLY A 12 -4.61 19.32 -4.71
N GLU A 13 -4.71 18.16 -4.06
CA GLU A 13 -5.15 18.06 -2.66
C GLU A 13 -4.09 18.65 -1.72
N LYS A 14 -4.55 19.36 -0.68
CA LYS A 14 -3.68 19.95 0.34
C LYS A 14 -3.65 19.08 1.59
N ILE A 15 -2.45 18.74 2.03
CA ILE A 15 -2.20 18.05 3.29
C ILE A 15 -1.37 18.95 4.21
N TRP A 16 -1.46 18.71 5.52
CA TRP A 16 -0.68 19.43 6.52
C TRP A 16 0.50 18.59 6.96
N VAL A 17 1.71 19.17 6.91
CA VAL A 17 2.95 18.53 7.32
C VAL A 17 3.39 19.14 8.64
N ILE A 18 3.47 18.31 9.67
CA ILE A 18 3.93 18.68 11.01
C ILE A 18 5.45 18.66 11.03
N ASP A 19 6.06 19.70 11.58
CA ASP A 19 7.51 19.77 11.78
C ASP A 19 8.00 18.60 12.65
N THR A 20 9.15 18.02 12.32
CA THR A 20 9.73 16.89 13.08
C THR A 20 9.88 17.15 14.58
N ALA A 21 10.23 18.38 14.99
CA ALA A 21 10.38 18.74 16.39
C ALA A 21 9.02 18.81 17.10
N ALA A 22 8.01 19.37 16.43
CA ALA A 22 6.64 19.41 16.94
C ALA A 22 6.03 18.00 17.02
N ALA A 23 6.30 17.15 16.03
CA ALA A 23 5.86 15.76 16.04
C ALA A 23 6.49 14.96 17.20
N ALA A 24 7.76 15.19 17.51
CA ALA A 24 8.43 14.55 18.65
C ALA A 24 7.82 14.99 20.00
N GLU A 25 7.47 16.27 20.15
CA GLU A 25 6.85 16.81 21.35
C GLU A 25 5.41 16.31 21.54
N HIS A 26 4.66 16.18 20.45
CA HIS A 26 3.23 15.87 20.48
C HIS A 26 2.86 14.42 20.14
N LEU A 27 3.86 13.55 19.98
CA LEU A 27 3.63 12.14 19.62
C LEU A 27 2.62 11.44 20.55
N PRO A 28 2.68 11.58 21.90
CA PRO A 28 1.70 10.94 22.78
C PRO A 28 0.26 11.35 22.46
N GLN A 29 0.00 12.65 22.25
CA GLN A 29 -1.31 13.20 21.93
C GLN A 29 -1.77 12.77 20.54
N MET A 30 -0.88 12.71 19.56
CA MET A 30 -1.18 12.18 18.22
C MET A 30 -1.65 10.72 18.30
N ILE A 31 -0.99 9.90 19.13
CA ILE A 31 -1.39 8.50 19.34
C ILE A 31 -2.73 8.39 20.06
N GLU A 32 -3.02 9.25 21.04
CA GLU A 32 -4.35 9.31 21.69
C GLU A 32 -5.45 9.65 20.69
N ARG A 33 -5.24 10.66 19.85
CA ARG A 33 -6.17 11.03 18.76
C ARG A 33 -6.47 9.87 17.81
N LEU A 34 -5.44 9.09 17.44
CA LEU A 34 -5.64 7.87 16.63
C LEU A 34 -6.46 6.80 17.36
N ARG A 35 -6.31 6.66 18.69
CA ARG A 35 -7.10 5.72 19.49
C ARG A 35 -8.55 6.14 19.62
N ASP A 36 -8.80 7.44 19.68
CA ASP A 36 -10.14 8.03 19.73
C ASP A 36 -10.86 7.98 18.37
N GLY A 37 -10.21 7.43 17.34
CA GLY A 37 -10.78 7.20 16.03
C GLY A 37 -10.78 8.44 15.15
N GLU A 38 -9.94 9.43 15.46
CA GLU A 38 -9.88 10.65 14.69
C GLU A 38 -9.41 10.38 13.26
N PRO A 39 -10.11 10.91 12.24
CA PRO A 39 -9.84 10.56 10.85
C PRO A 39 -8.65 11.37 10.30
N GLY A 40 -7.49 10.73 10.21
CA GLY A 40 -6.41 11.24 9.36
C GLY A 40 -5.02 10.68 9.70
N PRO A 41 -4.17 10.43 8.69
CA PRO A 41 -2.75 10.22 8.93
C PRO A 41 -2.10 11.51 9.42
N PHE A 42 -1.18 11.40 10.37
CA PHE A 42 -0.33 12.53 10.71
C PHE A 42 0.91 12.51 9.83
N ILE A 43 1.12 13.57 9.06
CA ILE A 43 2.24 13.66 8.13
C ILE A 43 3.32 14.50 8.79
N VAL A 44 4.55 14.01 8.79
CA VAL A 44 5.70 14.60 9.47
C VAL A 44 6.79 14.90 8.45
N GLY A 45 7.47 16.03 8.60
CA GLY A 45 8.55 16.42 7.71
C GLY A 45 9.21 17.74 8.09
N ASP A 46 10.02 18.27 7.18
CA ASP A 46 10.75 19.53 7.36
C ASP A 46 10.35 20.55 6.28
N ALA A 47 10.19 21.81 6.67
CA ALA A 47 9.83 22.92 5.79
C ALA A 47 8.62 22.65 4.85
N GLY A 48 7.67 21.80 5.28
CA GLY A 48 6.51 21.40 4.49
C GLY A 48 6.76 20.29 3.49
N GLN A 49 7.96 19.71 3.41
CA GLN A 49 8.24 18.52 2.63
C GLN A 49 7.89 17.27 3.47
N PRO A 50 6.94 16.42 3.04
CA PRO A 50 6.63 15.17 3.74
C PRO A 50 7.84 14.21 3.74
N GLU A 51 8.14 13.63 4.90
CA GLU A 51 9.21 12.63 5.06
C GLU A 51 8.71 11.33 5.71
N ALA A 52 7.73 11.43 6.61
CA ALA A 52 7.17 10.30 7.34
C ALA A 52 5.67 10.45 7.59
N VAL A 53 5.02 9.36 7.95
CA VAL A 53 3.59 9.35 8.30
C VAL A 53 3.34 8.46 9.52
N VAL A 54 2.48 8.92 10.42
CA VAL A 54 1.98 8.14 11.56
C VAL A 54 0.54 7.74 11.29
N ILE A 55 0.30 6.43 11.25
CA ILE A 55 -1.01 5.82 11.03
C ILE A 55 -1.28 4.71 12.05
N PRO A 56 -2.55 4.34 12.27
CA PRO A 56 -2.87 3.17 13.08
C PRO A 56 -2.23 1.91 12.51
N TRP A 57 -1.76 1.03 13.40
CA TRP A 57 -1.11 -0.23 12.99
C TRP A 57 -1.96 -1.08 12.04
N ASN A 58 -3.27 -1.16 12.27
CA ASN A 58 -4.18 -1.90 11.40
C ASN A 58 -4.30 -1.27 10.00
N ALA A 59 -4.16 0.05 9.88
CA ALA A 59 -4.13 0.72 8.58
C ALA A 59 -2.84 0.37 7.83
N PHE A 60 -1.69 0.42 8.50
CA PHE A 60 -0.41 -0.03 7.94
C PHE A 60 -0.48 -1.48 7.45
N ARG A 61 -1.01 -2.41 8.27
CA ARG A 61 -1.15 -3.81 7.88
C ARG A 61 -1.97 -4.00 6.61
N ARG A 62 -3.09 -3.27 6.46
CA ARG A 62 -3.92 -3.35 5.25
C ARG A 62 -3.17 -2.82 4.02
N LEU A 63 -2.44 -1.72 4.15
CA LEU A 63 -1.61 -1.19 3.07
C LEU A 63 -0.48 -2.14 2.69
N ALA A 64 0.15 -2.80 3.66
CA ALA A 64 1.19 -3.78 3.41
C ALA A 64 0.69 -5.01 2.65
N VAL A 65 -0.50 -5.52 3.00
CA VAL A 65 -1.15 -6.61 2.25
C VAL A 65 -1.47 -6.17 0.82
N LEU A 66 -2.08 -4.99 0.66
CA LEU A 66 -2.42 -4.46 -0.66
C LEU A 66 -1.18 -4.25 -1.55
N ALA A 67 -0.08 -3.78 -0.96
CA ALA A 67 1.19 -3.62 -1.67
C ALA A 67 1.74 -4.98 -2.12
N ALA A 68 1.72 -5.99 -1.26
CA ALA A 68 2.15 -7.34 -1.63
C ALA A 68 1.29 -7.95 -2.76
N GLU A 69 -0.03 -7.79 -2.70
CA GLU A 69 -0.94 -8.23 -3.78
C GLU A 69 -0.66 -7.49 -5.10
N THR A 70 -0.26 -6.23 -5.04
CA THR A 70 0.09 -5.43 -6.24
C THR A 70 1.40 -5.92 -6.84
N ASP A 71 2.41 -6.22 -6.02
CA ASP A 71 3.68 -6.79 -6.49
C ASP A 71 3.45 -8.16 -7.17
N ASP A 72 2.60 -9.01 -6.59
CA ASP A 72 2.20 -10.29 -7.20
C ASP A 72 1.48 -10.08 -8.55
N PHE A 73 0.60 -9.08 -8.63
CA PHE A 73 -0.11 -8.74 -9.86
C PHE A 73 0.83 -8.18 -10.95
N GLU A 74 1.75 -7.29 -10.59
CA GLU A 74 2.74 -6.74 -11.54
C GLU A 74 3.64 -7.84 -12.10
N HIS A 75 4.02 -8.82 -11.29
CA HIS A 75 4.78 -9.98 -11.72
C HIS A 75 4.03 -10.81 -12.78
N VAL A 76 2.77 -11.16 -12.49
CA VAL A 76 1.91 -11.92 -13.43
C VAL A 76 1.67 -11.14 -14.72
N TYR A 77 1.42 -9.83 -14.61
CA TYR A 77 1.20 -8.96 -15.76
C TYR A 77 2.44 -8.84 -16.63
N GLY A 78 3.63 -8.76 -16.03
CA GLY A 78 4.91 -8.72 -16.74
C GLY A 78 5.13 -9.94 -17.63
N ILE A 79 4.94 -11.15 -17.08
CA ILE A 79 5.07 -12.41 -17.82
C ILE A 79 4.06 -12.47 -18.98
N ALA A 80 2.81 -12.07 -18.73
CA ALA A 80 1.80 -12.03 -19.78
C ALA A 80 2.18 -11.05 -20.90
N SER A 81 2.59 -9.84 -20.54
CA SER A 81 2.96 -8.79 -21.50
C SER A 81 4.17 -9.19 -22.36
N GLU A 82 5.21 -9.76 -21.75
CA GLU A 82 6.40 -10.25 -22.47
C GLU A 82 6.03 -11.33 -23.50
N ARG A 83 5.12 -12.23 -23.14
CA ARG A 83 4.64 -13.29 -24.04
C ARG A 83 3.76 -12.78 -25.16
N LEU A 84 2.90 -11.80 -24.87
CA LEU A 84 2.10 -11.13 -25.90
C LEU A 84 2.97 -10.33 -26.88
N ALA A 85 4.10 -9.80 -26.43
CA ALA A 85 5.07 -9.10 -27.28
C ALA A 85 6.00 -10.07 -28.06
N SER A 86 6.15 -11.30 -27.57
CA SER A 86 6.89 -12.38 -28.22
C SER A 86 6.07 -13.04 -29.33
N ASN A 87 6.74 -13.49 -30.38
CA ASN A 87 6.11 -14.23 -31.49
C ASN A 87 6.21 -15.76 -31.29
N GLU A 88 6.47 -16.19 -30.05
CA GLU A 88 6.59 -17.59 -29.67
C GLU A 88 5.21 -18.28 -29.56
N PRO A 89 5.15 -19.61 -29.76
CA PRO A 89 3.92 -20.36 -29.58
C PRO A 89 3.39 -20.27 -28.15
N SER A 90 2.08 -20.21 -28.01
CA SER A 90 1.40 -20.31 -26.73
C SER A 90 1.75 -21.61 -26.00
N ILE A 91 1.99 -21.54 -24.69
CA ILE A 91 2.24 -22.70 -23.84
C ILE A 91 1.00 -23.09 -23.01
N PRO A 92 0.93 -24.33 -22.49
CA PRO A 92 -0.13 -24.77 -21.59
C PRO A 92 -0.24 -23.93 -20.31
N ILE A 93 -1.44 -23.87 -19.74
CA ILE A 93 -1.75 -23.03 -18.57
C ILE A 93 -1.05 -23.54 -17.30
N GLU A 94 -0.78 -24.84 -17.23
CA GLU A 94 -0.01 -25.48 -16.16
C GLU A 94 1.44 -25.00 -16.10
N ASP A 95 2.06 -24.76 -17.25
CA ASP A 95 3.44 -24.27 -17.33
C ASP A 95 3.51 -22.79 -16.95
N VAL A 96 2.49 -22.00 -17.35
CA VAL A 96 2.32 -20.60 -16.91
C VAL A 96 2.16 -20.55 -15.39
N ALA A 97 1.29 -21.40 -14.84
CA ALA A 97 1.01 -21.45 -13.42
C ALA A 97 2.25 -21.81 -12.60
N ALA A 98 3.05 -22.78 -13.06
CA ALA A 98 4.29 -23.14 -12.39
C ALA A 98 5.31 -21.98 -12.38
N GLU A 99 5.35 -21.16 -13.44
CA GLU A 99 6.25 -20.01 -13.56
C GLU A 99 5.87 -18.85 -12.64
N ILE A 100 4.56 -18.60 -12.46
CA ILE A 100 4.03 -17.60 -11.52
C ILE A 100 3.91 -18.13 -10.08
N GLY A 101 4.41 -19.36 -9.82
CA GLY A 101 4.38 -19.99 -8.50
C GLY A 101 3.00 -20.50 -8.05
N TRP A 102 2.05 -20.61 -8.98
CA TRP A 102 0.71 -21.16 -8.73
C TRP A 102 0.69 -22.68 -8.85
N HIS A 103 0.15 -23.35 -7.85
CA HIS A 103 -0.04 -24.80 -7.84
C HIS A 103 -1.48 -25.15 -8.22
N LEU A 104 -1.78 -25.28 -9.52
CA LEU A 104 -3.13 -25.62 -10.02
C LEU A 104 -3.65 -27.01 -9.58
N ASN A 105 -2.80 -27.82 -8.96
CA ASN A 105 -3.14 -29.14 -8.44
C ASN A 105 -3.59 -29.10 -6.96
N GLU A 106 -3.51 -27.94 -6.30
CA GLU A 106 -4.04 -27.76 -4.96
C GLU A 106 -5.55 -27.50 -5.02
N PRO A 107 -6.35 -28.09 -4.12
CA PRO A 107 -7.76 -27.78 -4.03
C PRO A 107 -7.91 -26.28 -3.73
N ILE A 108 -8.73 -25.59 -4.52
CA ILE A 108 -9.04 -24.18 -4.31
C ILE A 108 -9.69 -24.04 -2.92
N ASP A 109 -9.07 -23.26 -2.03
CA ASP A 109 -9.63 -22.96 -0.72
C ASP A 109 -10.70 -21.87 -0.83
N ASP A 110 -11.90 -22.28 -1.26
CA ASP A 110 -13.08 -21.42 -1.38
C ASP A 110 -13.76 -21.13 -0.02
N SER A 111 -13.09 -21.40 1.10
CA SER A 111 -13.71 -21.26 2.43
C SER A 111 -14.02 -19.81 2.84
N ASP A 112 -13.35 -18.84 2.23
CA ASP A 112 -13.59 -17.40 2.41
C ASP A 112 -14.64 -16.81 1.44
N LEU A 113 -15.13 -17.57 0.46
CA LEU A 113 -16.17 -17.10 -0.45
C LEU A 113 -17.54 -17.16 0.23
N PRO A 114 -18.38 -16.10 0.11
CA PRO A 114 -19.71 -16.11 0.69
C PRO A 114 -20.53 -17.25 0.09
N LYS A 115 -20.92 -18.21 0.95
CA LYS A 115 -21.81 -19.31 0.55
C LYS A 115 -23.15 -18.73 0.09
N LYS A 116 -23.53 -19.10 -1.13
CA LYS A 116 -24.76 -18.66 -1.79
C LYS A 116 -26.01 -19.27 -1.14
#